data_AF-A0A383DFD0-F1
#
_entry.id   AF-A0A383DFD0-F1
#
_cell.length_a   1.000
_cell.length_b   1.000
_cell.length_c   1.000
_cell.angle_alpha   90.00
_cell.angle_beta   90.00
_cell.angle_gamma   90.00
#
_symmetry.space_group_name_H-M   'P 1'
#
loop_
_entity.id
_entity.type
_entity.pdbx_description
1 polymer ?
#
loop_
_entity_poly.entity_id
_entity_poly.type
_entity_poly.pdbx_seq_one_letter_code
_entity_poly.pdbx_strand_id
1 'polypeptide(L)'
;DVVKMIQADKSLIIGPVALKGYNWDEIRQAAVNGEDDIGRTGGVFNINKLPGVDMVSENEPFEIEHGGNAFMMIRRDCFETLKPHTPIYTNGGRSLPDGVEIKDYFRVEINKDTNHLLSEDYFFCHSYRQVGGKVWCAPWVETGHFGSHLFNGKYTRNN
;
A
#
# COMPACT_ATOMS: atom_id res chain seq x y z
N ASP A 1 -7.05 -15.47 -2.31
CA ASP A 1 -6.23 -14.69 -1.34
C ASP A 1 -6.96 -14.20 -0.09
N VAL A 2 -8.15 -13.62 -0.21
CA VAL A 2 -8.92 -13.06 0.93
C VAL A 2 -9.07 -14.06 2.09
N VAL A 3 -9.42 -15.32 1.81
CA VAL A 3 -9.57 -16.36 2.86
C VAL A 3 -8.27 -16.55 3.65
N LYS A 4 -7.12 -16.59 2.97
CA LYS A 4 -5.80 -16.69 3.64
C LYS A 4 -5.50 -15.43 4.48
N MET A 5 -5.91 -14.24 4.04
CA MET A 5 -5.75 -13.01 4.82
C MET A 5 -6.61 -13.02 6.09
N ILE A 6 -7.84 -13.54 6.02
CA ILE A 6 -8.68 -13.76 7.21
C ILE A 6 -8.01 -14.76 8.16
N GLN A 7 -7.52 -15.88 7.63
CA GLN A 7 -6.84 -16.93 8.42
C GLN A 7 -5.53 -16.46 9.04
N ALA A 8 -4.84 -15.48 8.44
CA ALA A 8 -3.62 -14.89 8.97
C ALA A 8 -3.84 -14.09 10.28
N ASP A 9 -5.10 -13.74 10.57
CA ASP A 9 -5.56 -13.11 11.81
C ASP A 9 -4.75 -11.86 12.21
N LYS A 10 -4.50 -10.99 11.23
CA LYS A 10 -3.81 -9.71 11.43
C LYS A 10 -4.82 -8.57 11.45
N SER A 11 -4.69 -7.63 12.39
CA SER A 11 -5.59 -6.49 12.48
C SER A 11 -5.56 -5.63 11.21
N LEU A 12 -4.37 -5.43 10.64
CA LEU A 12 -4.15 -4.69 9.40
C LEU A 12 -3.22 -5.47 8.47
N ILE A 13 -3.74 -5.93 7.33
CA ILE A 13 -2.97 -6.68 6.34
C ILE A 13 -3.26 -6.20 4.92
N ILE A 14 -2.20 -5.97 4.14
CA ILE A 14 -2.20 -5.41 2.79
C ILE A 14 -1.85 -6.52 1.83
N GLY A 15 -2.65 -6.70 0.78
CA GLY A 15 -2.20 -7.42 -0.39
C GLY A 15 -1.50 -6.47 -1.36
N PRO A 16 -0.23 -6.70 -1.71
CA PRO A 16 0.51 -5.85 -2.65
C PRO A 16 -0.23 -5.72 -3.98
N VAL A 17 -0.48 -4.47 -4.37
CA VAL A 17 -1.01 -4.14 -5.70
C VAL A 17 0.07 -3.40 -6.47
N ALA A 18 0.37 -3.87 -7.67
CA ALA A 18 1.32 -3.21 -8.55
C ALA A 18 0.81 -1.82 -8.97
N LEU A 19 1.69 -0.85 -8.94
CA LEU A 19 1.50 0.46 -9.54
C LEU A 19 1.46 0.31 -11.07
N LYS A 20 0.87 1.31 -11.74
CA LYS A 20 0.82 1.38 -13.20
C LYS A 20 2.17 1.81 -13.77
N GLY A 21 3.17 0.95 -13.63
CA GLY A 21 4.53 1.20 -14.07
C GLY A 21 5.37 -0.08 -13.99
N TYR A 22 6.52 -0.05 -14.68
CA TYR A 22 7.46 -1.16 -14.73
C TYR A 22 8.82 -0.72 -14.23
N ASN A 23 9.47 -1.57 -13.44
CA ASN A 23 10.89 -1.49 -13.15
C ASN A 23 11.67 -2.13 -14.31
N TRP A 24 11.97 -1.33 -15.34
CA TRP A 24 12.65 -1.81 -16.54
C TRP A 24 14.06 -2.35 -16.30
N ASP A 25 14.75 -1.90 -15.26
CA ASP A 25 16.09 -2.38 -14.93
C ASP A 25 16.03 -3.80 -14.34
N GLU A 26 15.05 -4.07 -13.48
CA GLU A 26 14.78 -5.42 -12.96
C GLU A 26 14.38 -6.38 -14.08
N ILE A 27 13.46 -5.96 -14.97
CA ILE A 27 13.06 -6.76 -16.14
C ILE A 27 14.27 -7.10 -17.01
N ARG A 28 15.13 -6.10 -17.30
CA ARG A 28 16.33 -6.32 -18.10
C ARG A 28 17.28 -7.31 -17.43
N GLN A 29 17.49 -7.17 -16.12
CA GLN A 29 18.37 -8.05 -15.38
C GLN A 29 17.82 -9.49 -15.32
N ALA A 30 16.51 -9.65 -15.08
CA ALA A 30 15.86 -10.95 -15.08
C ALA A 30 15.98 -11.64 -16.45
N ALA A 31 15.75 -10.91 -17.54
CA ALA A 31 15.91 -11.44 -18.89
C ALA A 31 17.35 -11.89 -19.19
N VAL A 32 18.35 -11.09 -18.79
CA VAL A 32 19.78 -11.46 -18.94
C VAL A 32 20.11 -12.71 -18.12
N ASN A 33 19.48 -12.88 -16.96
CA ASN A 33 19.67 -14.04 -16.09
C ASN A 33 18.93 -15.30 -16.56
N GLY A 34 18.16 -15.22 -17.66
CA GLY A 34 17.42 -16.36 -18.21
C GLY A 34 16.14 -16.69 -17.46
N GLU A 35 15.50 -15.69 -16.84
CA GLU A 35 14.16 -15.87 -16.26
C GLU A 35 13.12 -16.17 -17.36
N ASP A 36 12.38 -17.26 -17.18
CA ASP A 36 11.38 -17.74 -18.15
C ASP A 36 10.06 -16.96 -18.01
N ASP A 37 9.68 -16.57 -16.79
CA ASP A 37 8.44 -15.83 -16.52
C ASP A 37 8.70 -14.34 -16.21
N ILE A 38 9.10 -13.61 -17.25
CA ILE A 38 9.33 -12.16 -17.19
C ILE A 38 8.10 -11.39 -16.70
N GLY A 39 6.89 -11.90 -16.94
CA GLY A 39 5.64 -11.24 -16.53
C GLY A 39 5.49 -11.07 -15.02
N ARG A 40 6.17 -11.90 -14.22
CA ARG A 40 6.21 -11.80 -12.76
C ARG A 40 7.24 -10.80 -12.24
N THR A 41 8.08 -10.27 -13.12
CA THR A 41 9.19 -9.37 -12.76
C THR A 41 8.85 -7.91 -13.02
N GLY A 42 9.54 -7.02 -12.33
CA GLY A 42 9.47 -5.59 -12.62
C GLY A 42 8.19 -4.90 -12.14
N GLY A 43 7.37 -5.58 -11.33
CA GLY A 43 6.25 -4.96 -10.65
C GLY A 43 6.75 -3.92 -9.65
N VAL A 44 6.24 -2.69 -9.73
CA VAL A 44 6.50 -1.66 -8.72
C VAL A 44 5.37 -1.68 -7.72
N PHE A 45 5.65 -1.86 -6.44
CA PHE A 45 4.62 -1.99 -5.40
C PHE A 45 4.63 -0.79 -4.45
N ASN A 46 3.45 -0.31 -4.05
CA ASN A 46 3.30 0.74 -3.04
C ASN A 46 3.44 0.14 -1.62
N ILE A 47 4.60 -0.44 -1.32
CA ILE A 47 4.94 -1.03 -0.02
C ILE A 47 6.32 -0.52 0.41
N ASN A 48 6.38 0.03 1.62
CA ASN A 48 7.64 0.38 2.28
C ASN A 48 7.94 -0.68 3.33
N LYS A 49 9.13 -1.28 3.26
CA LYS A 49 9.61 -2.27 4.25
C LYS A 49 10.10 -1.58 5.52
N LEU A 50 10.02 -2.28 6.64
CA LEU A 50 10.76 -1.88 7.84
C LEU A 50 12.26 -2.15 7.64
N PRO A 51 13.15 -1.33 8.24
CA PRO A 51 14.59 -1.61 8.21
C PRO A 51 14.90 -3.00 8.77
N GLY A 52 15.62 -3.81 7.97
CA GLY A 52 16.02 -5.16 8.37
C GLY A 52 14.91 -6.20 8.38
N VAL A 53 13.72 -5.89 7.85
CA VAL A 53 12.63 -6.85 7.70
C VAL A 53 12.42 -7.15 6.23
N ASP A 54 12.64 -8.42 5.87
CA ASP A 54 12.45 -8.94 4.53
C ASP A 54 11.42 -10.07 4.50
N MET A 55 10.89 -10.32 3.30
CA MET A 55 10.05 -11.49 3.04
C MET A 55 10.92 -12.75 3.14
N VAL A 56 10.62 -13.61 4.11
CA VAL A 56 11.30 -14.91 4.29
C VAL A 56 10.55 -16.03 3.57
N SER A 57 9.23 -15.89 3.42
CA SER A 57 8.34 -16.86 2.79
C SER A 57 7.24 -16.14 2.02
N GLU A 58 6.91 -16.64 0.83
CA GLU A 58 5.77 -16.17 0.04
C GLU A 58 4.42 -16.53 0.68
N ASN A 59 4.42 -17.48 1.62
CA ASN A 59 3.21 -18.01 2.26
C ASN A 59 2.95 -17.42 3.65
N GLU A 60 3.86 -16.60 4.18
CA GLU A 60 3.74 -16.02 5.51
C GLU A 60 3.69 -14.49 5.44
N PRO A 61 2.80 -13.84 6.23
CA PRO A 61 2.82 -12.40 6.32
C PRO A 61 4.10 -11.91 6.99
N PHE A 62 4.63 -10.79 6.49
CA PHE A 62 5.75 -10.10 7.14
C PHE A 62 5.38 -8.65 7.46
N GLU A 63 6.02 -8.09 8.47
CA GLU A 63 5.75 -6.73 8.94
C GLU A 63 6.34 -5.70 7.97
N ILE A 64 5.58 -4.66 7.67
CA ILE A 64 5.97 -3.57 6.77
C ILE A 64 5.77 -2.22 7.45
N GLU A 65 6.37 -1.18 6.89
CA GLU A 65 6.24 0.18 7.40
C GLU A 65 4.92 0.80 6.94
N HIS A 66 4.66 0.74 5.63
CA HIS A 66 3.50 1.33 4.97
C HIS A 66 3.08 0.45 3.78
N GLY A 67 1.79 0.40 3.49
CA GLY A 67 1.26 -0.29 2.31
C GLY A 67 0.03 0.43 1.75
N GLY A 68 -0.13 0.37 0.43
CA GLY A 68 -1.24 1.03 -0.25
C GLY A 68 -2.61 0.42 0.07
N ASN A 69 -3.67 1.23 0.08
CA ASN A 69 -5.03 0.78 0.43
C ASN A 69 -5.82 0.11 -0.71
N ALA A 70 -5.24 -0.02 -1.91
CA ALA A 70 -5.91 -0.59 -3.08
C ALA A 70 -6.48 -2.00 -2.83
N PHE A 71 -5.79 -2.81 -2.02
CA PHE A 71 -6.29 -4.07 -1.53
C PHE A 71 -5.82 -4.31 -0.08
N MET A 72 -6.62 -3.81 0.86
CA MET A 72 -6.29 -3.79 2.29
C MET A 72 -7.44 -4.38 3.11
N MET A 73 -7.11 -5.24 4.07
CA MET A 73 -8.04 -5.77 5.06
C MET A 73 -7.77 -5.12 6.41
N ILE A 74 -8.78 -4.44 6.93
CA ILE A 74 -8.73 -3.70 8.19
C ILE A 74 -9.78 -4.26 9.12
N ARG A 75 -9.34 -4.84 10.24
CA ARG A 75 -10.22 -5.35 11.29
C ARG A 75 -10.70 -4.19 12.16
N ARG A 76 -11.89 -4.33 12.74
CA ARG A 76 -12.54 -3.29 13.54
C ARG A 76 -11.67 -2.74 14.68
N ASP A 77 -10.87 -3.60 15.30
CA ASP A 77 -9.97 -3.24 16.40
C ASP A 77 -8.93 -2.19 15.98
N CYS A 78 -8.49 -2.14 14.72
CA CYS A 78 -7.65 -1.05 14.22
C CYS A 78 -8.30 0.32 14.39
N PHE A 79 -9.56 0.44 13.98
CA PHE A 79 -10.30 1.71 14.09
C PHE A 79 -10.58 2.07 15.54
N GLU A 80 -10.98 1.12 16.39
CA GLU A 80 -11.21 1.41 17.81
C GLU A 80 -9.92 1.84 18.53
N THR A 81 -8.78 1.24 18.17
CA THR A 81 -7.46 1.63 18.69
C THR A 81 -7.07 3.04 18.25
N LEU A 82 -7.36 3.41 16.99
CA LEU A 82 -7.01 4.72 16.43
C LEU A 82 -7.94 5.84 16.90
N LYS A 83 -9.23 5.55 17.08
CA LYS A 83 -10.30 6.51 17.38
C LYS A 83 -9.96 7.58 18.43
N PRO A 84 -9.34 7.29 19.59
CA PRO A 84 -8.97 8.32 20.58
C PRO A 84 -7.83 9.25 20.12
N HIS A 85 -7.03 8.83 19.15
CA HIS A 85 -5.90 9.58 18.60
C HIS A 85 -6.20 10.26 17.25
N THR A 86 -7.36 9.96 16.65
CA THR A 86 -7.75 10.48 15.36
C THR A 86 -8.51 11.81 15.48
N PRO A 87 -8.07 12.88 14.78
CA PRO A 87 -8.79 14.14 14.67
C PRO A 87 -10.21 14.00 14.13
N ILE A 88 -11.02 15.03 14.34
CA ILE A 88 -12.40 15.10 13.86
C ILE A 88 -12.51 16.27 12.88
N TYR A 89 -13.24 16.06 11.79
CA TYR A 89 -13.75 17.12 10.93
C TYR A 89 -15.28 17.02 10.83
N THR A 90 -15.93 18.11 10.44
CA THR A 90 -17.37 18.13 10.17
C THR A 90 -17.62 17.87 8.69
N ASN A 91 -18.56 16.98 8.39
CA ASN A 91 -18.98 16.70 7.03
C ASN A 91 -19.47 17.99 6.33
N GLY A 92 -18.87 18.30 5.18
CA GLY A 92 -19.36 19.29 4.22
C GLY A 92 -19.69 18.67 2.85
N GLY A 93 -19.68 17.34 2.75
CA GLY A 93 -20.01 16.58 1.54
C GLY A 93 -21.49 16.18 1.46
N ARG A 94 -21.89 15.58 0.33
CA ARG A 94 -23.27 15.14 0.10
C ARG A 94 -23.64 13.81 0.74
N SER A 95 -22.66 13.05 1.24
CA SER A 95 -22.87 11.68 1.71
C SER A 95 -23.56 11.59 3.07
N LEU A 96 -23.47 12.63 3.88
CA LEU A 96 -24.09 12.75 5.21
C LEU A 96 -24.71 14.15 5.37
N PRO A 97 -25.56 14.38 6.38
CA PRO A 97 -25.98 15.72 6.75
C PRO A 97 -24.78 16.63 7.04
N ASP A 98 -24.94 17.93 6.76
CA ASP A 98 -23.94 18.94 7.10
C ASP A 98 -23.70 18.99 8.61
N GLY A 99 -22.45 19.18 9.03
CA GLY A 99 -22.07 19.30 10.45
C GLY A 99 -21.86 17.98 11.21
N VAL A 100 -22.11 16.81 10.60
CA VAL A 100 -21.81 15.51 11.26
C VAL A 100 -20.32 15.36 11.50
N GLU A 101 -19.92 15.05 12.73
CA GLU A 101 -18.52 14.76 13.09
C GLU A 101 -18.05 13.43 12.50
N ILE A 102 -16.90 13.46 11.81
CA ILE A 102 -16.25 12.30 11.19
C ILE A 102 -14.81 12.21 11.69
N LYS A 103 -14.36 10.99 11.96
CA LYS A 103 -12.97 10.69 12.30
C LYS A 103 -12.10 10.67 11.04
N ASP A 104 -11.04 11.47 11.04
CA ASP A 104 -10.12 11.66 9.91
C ASP A 104 -9.06 10.54 9.81
N TYR A 105 -9.50 9.29 9.63
CA TYR A 105 -8.60 8.14 9.61
C TYR A 105 -7.65 8.13 8.39
N PHE A 106 -8.14 8.58 7.24
CA PHE A 106 -7.42 8.57 5.96
C PHE A 106 -7.19 10.02 5.51
N ARG A 107 -6.06 10.59 5.89
CA ARG A 107 -5.68 11.96 5.55
C ARG A 107 -4.29 12.02 4.97
N VAL A 108 -4.05 12.97 4.08
CA VAL A 108 -2.70 13.28 3.60
C VAL A 108 -2.00 14.16 4.64
N GLU A 109 -0.74 13.87 4.94
CA GLU A 109 0.03 14.63 5.95
C GLU A 109 1.53 14.61 5.60
N ILE A 110 2.28 15.59 6.09
CA ILE A 110 3.75 15.56 6.02
C ILE A 110 4.29 14.89 7.28
N ASN A 111 5.06 13.82 7.12
CA ASN A 111 5.83 13.25 8.22
C ASN A 111 6.89 14.29 8.65
N LYS A 112 6.77 14.80 9.87
CA LYS A 112 7.63 15.89 10.38
C LYS A 112 9.07 15.45 10.63
N ASP A 113 9.32 14.15 10.84
CA ASP A 113 10.65 13.63 11.12
C ASP A 113 11.44 13.41 9.83
N THR A 114 10.77 13.00 8.74
CA THR A 114 11.42 12.67 7.47
C THR A 114 11.18 13.71 6.36
N ASN A 115 10.26 14.65 6.58
CA ASN A 115 9.76 15.59 5.57
C ASN A 115 9.20 14.91 4.30
N HIS A 116 8.73 13.67 4.43
CA HIS A 116 8.07 12.94 3.34
C HIS A 116 6.55 13.15 3.40
N LEU A 117 5.93 13.23 2.22
CA LEU A 117 4.47 13.17 2.11
C LEU A 117 3.99 11.75 2.43
N LEU A 118 3.03 11.65 3.33
CA LEU A 118 2.22 10.45 3.54
C LEU A 118 0.92 10.62 2.77
N SER A 119 0.68 9.76 1.78
CA SER A 119 -0.66 9.56 1.21
C SER A 119 -1.64 9.07 2.28
N GLU A 120 -2.94 9.07 1.99
CA GLU A 120 -3.96 8.78 2.99
C GLU A 120 -3.87 7.36 3.58
N ASP A 121 -3.42 6.41 2.78
CA ASP A 121 -3.17 5.02 3.16
C ASP A 121 -1.88 4.86 3.99
N TYR A 122 -0.82 5.57 3.60
CA TYR A 122 0.44 5.59 4.33
C TYR A 122 0.27 6.30 5.67
N PHE A 123 -0.52 7.37 5.74
CA PHE A 123 -0.86 8.03 6.99
C PHE A 123 -1.63 7.10 7.93
N PHE A 124 -2.59 6.32 7.41
CA PHE A 124 -3.32 5.35 8.23
C PHE A 124 -2.38 4.28 8.81
N CYS A 125 -1.50 3.72 7.98
CA CYS A 125 -0.47 2.77 8.41
C CYS A 125 0.45 3.38 9.47
N HIS A 126 0.95 4.60 9.20
CA HIS A 126 1.82 5.34 10.10
C HIS A 126 1.14 5.57 11.46
N SER A 127 -0.06 6.14 11.47
CA SER A 127 -0.84 6.43 12.68
C SER A 127 -1.11 5.17 13.50
N TYR A 128 -1.43 4.06 12.85
CA TYR A 128 -1.67 2.80 13.55
C TYR A 128 -0.39 2.28 14.22
N ARG A 129 0.76 2.42 13.57
CA ARG A 129 2.06 2.06 14.15
C ARG A 129 2.46 2.96 15.32
N GLN A 130 2.15 4.26 15.27
CA GLN A 130 2.44 5.19 16.37
C GLN A 130 1.73 4.81 17.68
N VAL A 131 0.60 4.09 17.60
CA VAL A 131 -0.16 3.60 18.76
C VAL A 131 0.13 2.12 19.08
N GLY A 132 1.22 1.57 18.55
CA GLY A 132 1.68 0.19 18.81
C GLY A 132 1.07 -0.88 17.90
N GLY A 133 0.27 -0.48 16.92
CA GLY A 133 -0.25 -1.37 15.89
C GLY A 133 0.83 -1.87 14.92
N LYS A 134 0.51 -2.92 14.17
CA LYS A 134 1.40 -3.53 13.18
C LYS A 134 0.74 -3.60 11.81
N VAL A 135 1.52 -3.34 10.78
CA VAL A 135 1.09 -3.36 9.37
C VAL A 135 1.72 -4.58 8.71
N TRP A 136 0.91 -5.43 8.08
CA TRP A 136 1.39 -6.70 7.51
C TRP A 136 1.23 -6.71 5.99
N CYS A 137 2.19 -7.30 5.29
CA CYS A 137 2.06 -7.64 3.86
C CYS A 137 1.61 -9.10 3.72
N ALA A 138 0.72 -9.38 2.78
CA ALA A 138 0.31 -10.72 2.35
C ALA A 138 1.00 -11.08 1.02
N PRO A 139 2.23 -11.63 1.04
CA PRO A 139 3.03 -11.80 -0.17
C PRO A 139 2.44 -12.77 -1.20
N TRP A 140 1.54 -13.67 -0.79
CA TRP A 140 0.84 -14.59 -1.70
C TRP A 140 -0.23 -13.92 -2.58
N VAL A 141 -0.58 -12.67 -2.30
CA VAL A 141 -1.61 -11.97 -3.06
C VAL A 141 -1.09 -11.65 -4.45
N GLU A 142 -1.76 -12.20 -5.46
CA GLU A 142 -1.53 -11.88 -6.86
C GLU A 142 -2.66 -10.97 -7.36
N THR A 143 -2.32 -9.78 -7.86
CA THR A 143 -3.31 -8.83 -8.38
C THR A 143 -2.90 -8.29 -9.75
N GLY A 144 -3.90 -8.02 -10.59
CA GLY A 144 -3.75 -7.22 -11.80
C GLY A 144 -4.33 -5.83 -11.59
N HIS A 145 -3.54 -4.79 -11.86
CA HIS A 145 -4.01 -3.40 -11.81
C HIS A 145 -4.16 -2.85 -13.23
N PHE A 146 -5.39 -2.87 -13.75
CA PHE A 146 -5.65 -2.37 -15.10
C PHE A 146 -5.84 -0.85 -15.14
N GLY A 147 -5.36 -0.23 -16.20
CA GLY A 147 -5.62 1.15 -16.57
C GLY A 147 -5.90 1.24 -18.07
N SER A 148 -6.35 2.38 -18.55
CA SER A 148 -6.76 2.63 -19.94
C SER A 148 -5.58 2.78 -20.92
N HIS A 149 -4.49 2.03 -20.75
CA HIS A 149 -3.20 2.41 -21.29
C HIS A 149 -3.12 2.38 -22.83
N LEU A 150 -2.91 3.55 -23.45
CA LEU A 150 -2.22 3.67 -24.74
C LEU A 150 -0.78 4.11 -24.47
N PHE A 151 0.19 3.37 -25.00
CA PHE A 151 1.60 3.74 -24.99
C PHE A 151 1.98 4.31 -26.37
N ASN A 152 2.34 5.59 -26.43
CA ASN A 152 2.85 6.24 -27.64
C ASN A 152 4.16 6.99 -27.37
N GLY A 153 4.94 7.27 -28.42
CA GLY A 153 6.20 8.00 -28.30
C GLY A 153 6.84 8.37 -29.64
N LYS A 154 7.81 9.29 -29.60
CA LYS A 154 8.81 9.50 -30.66
C LYS A 154 10.18 9.70 -30.01
N TYR A 155 11.12 8.80 -30.30
CA TYR A 155 12.46 8.77 -29.69
C TYR A 155 13.44 9.78 -30.35
N THR A 156 13.27 10.09 -31.64
CA THR A 156 14.10 11.03 -32.42
C THR A 156 13.37 12.36 -32.63
N ARG A 157 13.92 13.56 -32.35
CA ARG A 157 15.30 14.13 -32.31
C ARG A 157 15.76 14.63 -33.69
N ASN A 158 15.59 15.93 -33.92
CA ASN A 158 16.21 16.60 -35.06
C ASN A 158 17.66 16.92 -34.72
N ASN A 159 18.54 16.62 -35.68
CA ASN A 159 20.00 16.80 -35.62
C ASN A 159 20.43 18.20 -35.21
#